data_AF-A0A1B0GFH0-F1
#
_entry.id   AF-A0A1B0GFH0-F1
#
_cell.length_a   1.000
_cell.length_b   1.000
_cell.length_c   1.000
_cell.angle_alpha   90.00
_cell.angle_beta   90.00
_cell.angle_gamma   90.00
#
_symmetry.space_group_name_H-M   'P 1'
#
loop_
_entity.id
_entity.type
_entity.pdbx_description
1 polymer ?
#
loop_
_entity_poly.entity_id
_entity_poly.type
_entity_poly.pdbx_seq_one_letter_code
_entity_poly.pdbx_strand_id
1 'polypeptide(L)'
;MEEKTANVENENGESSDRDNSFVSISNSNNVNNSIGSRSLNGLIRNENSWEEVTIVVPWGTVQGKWWGSRNKQPILALHGWQDNCGTFDRLCPLMPAELPILCIDLPGRRIVRKFNWKHITLMGHSLGGALSFMYAASFPNDVDKFISIDIAGPTVRNTERLVNNTGMAIDKFLDYEDMALSKVPCYSYQEMVKLVVEAYDGSVDEECVQILLKRGMETAPQLLDRNGYHFVRDVRLKVSSLAMFTADQVLAYAKKIRCKVLNIRAEPGMNFEYPQVAESVGLWAAKYVTKRINDFKPGPNNYFVLGLPTGSTPLGMYRNLIKFHKDGKLSFKYVKTFNMDEYVGLPRDHPESYHYFMWQNFFKHIDIDPQNVFILDGNANDLVAECNEYEQKIKNAGGVELFIGGIGPDGHIAFNEPGSSLVSRTRVKTLAQDTLEANARFFDNDMTKVPKQALTVGVGTVMDSKEVMILITGAHKAFALYKAIEEGINHMWTVSAFQQHQNTLMICDEDATLELRVKTVKYFKCLMDVHMKLIDGM
;
A
#
# COMPACT_ATOMS: atom_id res chain seq x y z
N MET A 1 50.04 46.22 -2.03
CA MET A 1 50.67 44.97 -1.56
C MET A 1 49.57 43.92 -1.45
N GLU A 2 49.49 42.85 -2.21
CA GLU A 2 50.07 42.46 -3.50
C GLU A 2 49.15 41.32 -3.95
N GLU A 3 48.50 41.46 -5.12
CA GLU A 3 47.81 40.35 -5.78
C GLU A 3 48.85 39.31 -6.23
N LYS A 4 48.57 38.02 -6.02
CA LYS A 4 49.23 36.94 -6.76
C LYS A 4 48.22 36.25 -7.65
N THR A 5 48.18 36.74 -8.88
CA THR A 5 47.80 36.03 -10.10
C THR A 5 48.64 34.76 -10.27
N ALA A 6 48.00 33.63 -10.58
CA ALA A 6 48.65 32.45 -11.13
C ALA A 6 47.99 32.12 -12.47
N ASN A 7 48.86 31.98 -13.48
CA ASN A 7 48.57 31.96 -14.89
C ASN A 7 47.83 30.70 -15.35
N VAL A 8 46.99 30.93 -16.36
CA VAL A 8 46.46 29.94 -17.28
C VAL A 8 47.56 29.60 -18.28
N GLU A 9 47.99 28.35 -18.33
CA GLU A 9 48.68 27.79 -19.50
C GLU A 9 47.87 26.61 -20.04
N ASN A 10 47.45 26.77 -21.30
CA ASN A 10 46.95 25.73 -22.17
C ASN A 10 48.14 24.89 -22.63
N GLU A 11 48.13 23.58 -22.37
CA GLU A 11 48.85 22.62 -23.20
C GLU A 11 47.89 21.57 -23.76
N ASN A 12 48.03 21.39 -25.07
CA ASN A 12 47.22 20.56 -25.92
C ASN A 12 47.52 19.07 -25.70
N GLY A 13 46.45 18.27 -25.71
CA GLY A 13 46.37 17.01 -26.45
C GLY A 13 47.51 16.00 -26.27
N GLU A 14 47.40 15.16 -25.25
CA GLU A 14 47.86 13.77 -25.34
C GLU A 14 46.70 12.85 -24.95
N SER A 15 46.13 12.19 -25.95
CA SER A 15 45.27 11.02 -25.78
C SER A 15 46.11 9.88 -25.20
N SER A 16 46.20 9.80 -23.88
CA SER A 16 46.74 8.61 -23.23
C SER A 16 45.72 7.49 -23.41
N ASP A 17 46.01 6.59 -24.36
CA ASP A 17 45.52 5.22 -24.38
C ASP A 17 45.68 4.63 -22.96
N ARG A 18 44.60 4.65 -22.17
CA ARG A 18 44.56 3.88 -20.94
C ARG A 18 44.27 2.44 -21.34
N ASP A 19 45.37 1.72 -21.51
CA ASP A 19 45.54 0.29 -21.27
C ASP A 19 44.24 -0.44 -20.96
N ASN A 20 43.67 -1.04 -22.01
CA ASN A 20 42.53 -1.96 -21.95
C ASN A 20 42.96 -3.36 -21.47
N SER A 21 44.00 -3.43 -20.64
CA SER A 21 44.72 -4.64 -20.28
C SER A 21 44.47 -5.07 -18.83
N PHE A 22 43.21 -5.17 -18.40
CA PHE A 22 42.84 -6.00 -17.25
C PHE A 22 41.48 -6.67 -17.49
N VAL A 23 41.47 -7.51 -18.53
CA VAL A 23 40.50 -8.57 -18.72
C VAL A 23 41.26 -9.88 -18.59
N SER A 24 41.46 -10.36 -17.36
CA SER A 24 41.67 -11.80 -17.17
C SER A 24 40.30 -12.48 -17.25
N ILE A 25 39.70 -12.49 -18.43
CA ILE A 25 38.73 -13.53 -18.77
C ILE A 25 39.62 -14.74 -19.02
N SER A 26 39.65 -15.68 -18.09
CA SER A 26 40.26 -16.98 -18.34
C SER A 26 39.58 -17.55 -19.59
N ASN A 27 40.31 -17.60 -20.70
CA ASN A 27 39.94 -18.38 -21.87
C ASN A 27 39.94 -19.86 -21.45
N SER A 28 38.86 -20.33 -20.85
CA SER A 28 38.55 -21.74 -20.84
C SER A 28 37.96 -22.07 -22.21
N ASN A 29 38.84 -22.60 -23.07
CA ASN A 29 38.60 -23.46 -24.22
C ASN A 29 37.14 -23.70 -24.61
N ASN A 30 36.82 -23.39 -25.88
CA ASN A 30 35.84 -24.08 -26.74
C ASN A 30 35.07 -25.21 -26.04
N VAL A 31 33.99 -24.88 -25.35
CA VAL A 31 32.92 -25.84 -25.06
C VAL A 31 31.78 -25.48 -25.99
N ASN A 32 31.47 -26.43 -26.88
CA ASN A 32 30.40 -26.40 -27.86
C ASN A 32 29.21 -25.53 -27.42
N ASN A 33 28.87 -24.54 -28.26
CA ASN A 33 27.50 -24.07 -28.47
C ASN A 33 26.63 -25.30 -28.75
N SER A 34 26.24 -26.02 -27.70
CA SER A 34 25.41 -27.19 -27.83
C SER A 34 23.98 -26.68 -27.93
N ILE A 35 23.64 -26.39 -29.18
CA ILE A 35 22.30 -26.06 -29.66
C ILE A 35 21.40 -27.22 -29.23
N GLY A 36 20.42 -26.95 -28.36
CA GLY A 36 19.42 -27.92 -27.96
C GLY A 36 18.38 -28.16 -29.06
N SER A 37 17.45 -29.07 -28.80
CA SER A 37 16.39 -29.46 -29.74
C SER A 37 15.50 -28.28 -30.17
N ARG A 38 14.94 -28.36 -31.39
CA ARG A 38 13.95 -27.40 -31.91
C ARG A 38 12.66 -27.49 -31.08
N SER A 39 12.15 -26.33 -30.63
CA SER A 39 10.80 -26.20 -30.08
C SER A 39 9.90 -25.37 -31.01
N LEU A 40 8.61 -25.27 -30.67
CA LEU A 40 7.62 -24.44 -31.37
C LEU A 40 8.02 -22.95 -31.49
N ASN A 41 8.94 -22.46 -30.65
CA ASN A 41 9.35 -21.05 -30.59
C ASN A 41 10.83 -20.80 -30.97
N GLY A 42 11.56 -21.79 -31.50
CA GLY A 42 12.96 -21.62 -31.93
C GLY A 42 13.95 -22.61 -31.32
N LEU A 43 15.24 -22.26 -31.36
CA LEU A 43 16.34 -23.05 -30.77
C LEU A 43 16.39 -22.84 -29.26
N ILE A 44 16.31 -23.93 -28.49
CA ILE A 44 16.43 -23.93 -27.03
C ILE A 44 17.88 -24.22 -26.63
N ARG A 45 18.31 -23.66 -25.49
CA ARG A 45 19.64 -23.87 -24.93
C ARG A 45 19.71 -25.20 -24.18
N ASN A 46 20.88 -25.84 -24.16
CA ASN A 46 21.11 -26.94 -23.22
C ASN A 46 21.13 -26.42 -21.78
N GLU A 47 20.63 -27.21 -20.82
CA GLU A 47 20.46 -26.81 -19.41
C GLU A 47 21.74 -26.29 -18.74
N ASN A 48 22.91 -26.79 -19.15
CA ASN A 48 24.22 -26.40 -18.63
C ASN A 48 25.05 -25.53 -19.58
N SER A 49 24.42 -24.79 -20.51
CA SER A 49 25.11 -23.98 -21.53
C SER A 49 25.58 -22.60 -21.04
N TRP A 50 25.98 -22.49 -19.78
CA TRP A 50 26.42 -21.24 -19.16
C TRP A 50 27.88 -21.29 -18.71
N GLU A 51 28.48 -20.12 -18.60
CA GLU A 51 29.86 -19.92 -18.16
C GLU A 51 29.89 -19.08 -16.88
N GLU A 52 30.79 -19.42 -15.95
CA GLU A 52 31.11 -18.55 -14.81
C GLU A 52 31.74 -17.24 -15.30
N VAL A 53 31.40 -16.14 -14.64
CA VAL A 53 31.95 -14.82 -14.92
C VAL A 53 32.37 -14.15 -13.63
N THR A 54 33.62 -13.72 -13.57
CA THR A 54 34.13 -12.85 -12.52
C THR A 54 34.35 -11.45 -13.08
N ILE A 55 33.74 -10.43 -12.46
CA ILE A 55 33.90 -9.03 -12.84
C ILE A 55 34.62 -8.28 -11.72
N VAL A 56 35.87 -7.89 -11.97
CA VAL A 56 36.66 -7.10 -11.01
C VAL A 56 36.07 -5.70 -10.84
N VAL A 57 35.86 -5.29 -9.59
CA VAL A 57 35.41 -3.96 -9.16
C VAL A 57 36.35 -3.43 -8.07
N PRO A 58 36.39 -2.12 -7.78
CA PRO A 58 37.39 -1.57 -6.84
C PRO A 58 37.38 -2.17 -5.43
N TRP A 59 36.27 -2.78 -5.02
CA TRP A 59 36.06 -3.38 -3.69
C TRP A 59 36.01 -4.92 -3.73
N GLY A 60 36.47 -5.54 -4.82
CA GLY A 60 36.53 -7.00 -4.95
C GLY A 60 36.03 -7.49 -6.30
N THR A 61 35.16 -8.50 -6.28
CA THR A 61 34.66 -9.14 -7.50
C THR A 61 33.16 -9.34 -7.44
N VAL A 62 32.48 -9.13 -8.58
CA VAL A 62 31.09 -9.52 -8.78
C VAL A 62 31.09 -10.84 -9.52
N GLN A 63 30.48 -11.86 -8.93
CA GLN A 63 30.33 -13.17 -9.55
C GLN A 63 29.05 -13.22 -10.37
N GLY A 64 29.05 -14.00 -11.44
CA GLY A 64 27.95 -14.05 -12.39
C GLY A 64 27.93 -15.33 -13.23
N LYS A 65 26.82 -15.53 -13.90
CA LYS A 65 26.66 -16.58 -14.92
C LYS A 65 26.27 -15.95 -16.25
N TRP A 66 26.84 -16.46 -17.34
CA TRP A 66 26.57 -15.98 -18.68
C TRP A 66 26.05 -17.09 -19.59
N TRP A 67 24.92 -16.85 -20.24
CA TRP A 67 24.35 -17.72 -21.27
C TRP A 67 24.48 -17.07 -22.65
N GLY A 68 24.92 -17.82 -23.65
CA GLY A 68 24.89 -17.41 -25.06
C GLY A 68 26.03 -16.50 -25.51
N SER A 69 25.86 -15.88 -26.69
CA SER A 69 26.94 -15.17 -27.38
C SER A 69 27.51 -13.99 -26.59
N ARG A 70 28.83 -13.91 -26.48
CA ARG A 70 29.57 -12.76 -25.93
C ARG A 70 29.64 -11.55 -26.88
N ASN A 71 29.29 -11.75 -28.15
CA ASN A 71 29.39 -10.71 -29.20
C ASN A 71 28.18 -9.79 -29.27
N LYS A 72 27.17 -10.02 -28.43
CA LYS A 72 25.95 -9.22 -28.33
C LYS A 72 25.76 -8.77 -26.89
N GLN A 73 25.20 -7.58 -26.70
CA GLN A 73 24.83 -7.09 -25.39
C GLN A 73 23.77 -8.02 -24.76
N PRO A 74 23.98 -8.50 -23.53
CA PRO A 74 23.06 -9.43 -22.88
C PRO A 74 21.84 -8.73 -22.29
N ILE A 75 20.79 -9.51 -22.02
CA ILE A 75 19.81 -9.18 -20.98
C ILE A 75 20.54 -9.21 -19.64
N LEU A 76 20.41 -8.14 -18.87
CA LEU A 76 20.98 -8.07 -17.53
C LEU A 76 19.94 -8.61 -16.54
N ALA A 77 20.22 -9.78 -15.98
CA ALA A 77 19.34 -10.50 -15.07
C ALA A 77 19.79 -10.33 -13.61
N LEU A 78 18.86 -9.93 -12.74
CA LEU A 78 19.10 -9.63 -11.33
C LEU A 78 18.24 -10.53 -10.44
N HIS A 79 18.87 -11.24 -9.50
CA HIS A 79 18.22 -12.22 -8.64
C HIS A 79 17.56 -11.59 -7.40
N GLY A 80 16.86 -12.41 -6.62
CA GLY A 80 16.13 -12.02 -5.43
C GLY A 80 16.99 -11.77 -4.20
N TRP A 81 16.35 -11.38 -3.11
CA TRP A 81 17.00 -11.08 -1.83
C TRP A 81 17.61 -12.35 -1.23
N GLN A 82 18.90 -12.30 -0.90
CA GLN A 82 19.67 -13.45 -0.36
C GLN A 82 19.69 -14.70 -1.25
N ASP A 83 19.26 -14.59 -2.51
CA ASP A 83 19.47 -15.57 -3.58
C ASP A 83 20.87 -15.39 -4.20
N ASN A 84 21.10 -16.01 -5.36
CA ASN A 84 22.26 -15.81 -6.21
C ASN A 84 21.88 -16.10 -7.68
N CYS A 85 22.86 -16.08 -8.58
CA CYS A 85 22.66 -16.33 -10.02
C CYS A 85 21.93 -17.65 -10.36
N GLY A 86 21.91 -18.64 -9.45
CA GLY A 86 21.18 -19.89 -9.61
C GLY A 86 19.65 -19.74 -9.72
N THR A 87 19.08 -18.60 -9.31
CA THR A 87 17.65 -18.26 -9.51
C THR A 87 17.21 -18.45 -10.96
N PHE A 88 18.11 -18.23 -11.92
CA PHE A 88 17.78 -18.27 -13.34
C PHE A 88 18.15 -19.59 -14.03
N ASP A 89 18.71 -20.57 -13.32
CA ASP A 89 19.18 -21.83 -13.91
C ASP A 89 18.05 -22.64 -14.58
N ARG A 90 16.80 -22.52 -14.09
CA ARG A 90 15.64 -23.19 -14.70
C ARG A 90 14.97 -22.36 -15.79
N LEU A 91 15.10 -21.02 -15.73
CA LEU A 91 14.44 -20.11 -16.67
C LEU A 91 15.28 -19.86 -17.93
N CYS A 92 16.56 -19.54 -17.77
CA CYS A 92 17.44 -19.19 -18.87
C CYS A 92 17.53 -20.27 -19.97
N PRO A 93 17.55 -21.58 -19.66
CA PRO A 93 17.55 -22.61 -20.69
C PRO A 93 16.32 -22.58 -21.59
N LEU A 94 15.16 -22.17 -21.07
CA LEU A 94 13.88 -22.10 -21.80
C LEU A 94 13.77 -20.85 -22.69
N MET A 95 14.71 -19.92 -22.60
CA MET A 95 14.75 -18.72 -23.43
C MET A 95 15.44 -18.97 -24.77
N PRO A 96 15.11 -18.19 -25.82
CA PRO A 96 15.74 -18.34 -27.13
C PRO A 96 17.28 -18.29 -27.08
N ALA A 97 17.94 -19.26 -27.71
CA ALA A 97 19.39 -19.45 -27.64
C ALA A 97 20.21 -18.27 -28.19
N GLU A 98 19.62 -17.45 -29.05
CA GLU A 98 20.23 -16.27 -29.65
C GLU A 98 20.27 -15.04 -28.73
N LEU A 99 19.50 -15.03 -27.63
CA LEU A 99 19.45 -13.92 -26.66
C LEU A 99 20.45 -14.14 -25.54
N PRO A 100 21.60 -13.46 -25.50
CA PRO A 100 22.54 -13.63 -24.40
C PRO A 100 21.99 -13.06 -23.10
N ILE A 101 22.35 -13.68 -21.99
CA ILE A 101 21.89 -13.32 -20.65
C ILE A 101 23.09 -13.30 -19.72
N LEU A 102 23.24 -12.21 -18.96
CA LEU A 102 24.18 -12.10 -17.86
C LEU A 102 23.40 -12.00 -16.56
N CYS A 103 23.45 -13.05 -15.76
CA CYS A 103 22.96 -13.03 -14.39
C CYS A 103 24.10 -12.62 -13.47
N ILE A 104 23.92 -11.56 -12.69
CA ILE A 104 24.92 -11.08 -11.73
C ILE A 104 24.26 -10.55 -10.46
N ASP A 105 25.05 -10.56 -9.40
CA ASP A 105 24.73 -9.88 -8.14
C ASP A 105 24.86 -8.36 -8.31
N LEU A 106 24.06 -7.63 -7.53
CA LEU A 106 23.65 -6.26 -7.81
C LEU A 106 24.76 -5.20 -7.69
N PRO A 107 25.37 -4.74 -8.80
CA PRO A 107 26.50 -3.81 -8.74
C PRO A 107 26.10 -2.36 -9.08
N GLY A 108 24.79 -2.14 -9.29
CA GLY A 108 24.21 -0.88 -9.73
C GLY A 108 24.76 -0.40 -11.09
N ARG A 109 24.81 0.92 -11.25
CA ARG A 109 25.24 1.61 -12.48
C ARG A 109 26.68 1.30 -12.91
N ARG A 110 27.51 0.75 -12.02
CA ARG A 110 28.92 0.47 -12.31
C ARG A 110 29.10 -0.48 -13.49
N ILE A 111 28.32 -1.55 -13.57
CA ILE A 111 28.48 -2.55 -14.64
C ILE A 111 28.09 -1.97 -16.00
N VAL A 112 26.97 -1.25 -16.05
CA VAL A 112 26.55 -0.54 -17.27
C VAL A 112 27.64 0.43 -17.74
N ARG A 113 28.26 1.18 -16.82
CA ARG A 113 29.40 2.06 -17.15
C ARG A 113 30.66 1.30 -17.58
N LYS A 114 31.01 0.21 -16.88
CA LYS A 114 32.22 -0.59 -17.16
C LYS A 114 32.21 -1.15 -18.58
N PHE A 115 31.07 -1.64 -19.03
CA PHE A 115 30.92 -2.19 -20.38
C PHE A 115 30.41 -1.18 -21.41
N ASN A 116 30.18 0.07 -21.01
CA ASN A 116 29.65 1.13 -21.86
C ASN A 116 28.35 0.72 -22.60
N TRP A 117 27.48 -0.01 -21.91
CA TRP A 117 26.23 -0.50 -22.48
C TRP A 117 25.20 0.62 -22.61
N LYS A 118 24.41 0.55 -23.69
CA LYS A 118 23.32 1.47 -24.00
C LYS A 118 22.09 0.64 -24.37
N HIS A 119 20.88 1.17 -24.23
CA HIS A 119 19.66 0.46 -24.63
C HIS A 119 19.52 -0.91 -23.93
N ILE A 120 19.72 -0.93 -22.61
CA ILE A 120 19.77 -2.17 -21.84
C ILE A 120 18.37 -2.79 -21.69
N THR A 121 18.33 -4.12 -21.67
CA THR A 121 17.15 -4.89 -21.24
C THR A 121 17.41 -5.43 -19.85
N LEU A 122 16.56 -5.05 -18.89
CA LEU A 122 16.61 -5.52 -17.52
C LEU A 122 15.62 -6.66 -17.31
N MET A 123 16.03 -7.70 -16.59
CA MET A 123 15.16 -8.76 -16.09
C MET A 123 15.41 -8.93 -14.60
N GLY A 124 14.38 -8.84 -13.77
CA GLY A 124 14.54 -8.94 -12.33
C GLY A 124 13.50 -9.85 -11.68
N HIS A 125 13.94 -10.73 -10.78
CA HIS A 125 13.07 -11.54 -9.92
C HIS A 125 13.05 -10.97 -8.50
N SER A 126 11.87 -10.88 -7.89
CA SER A 126 11.72 -10.43 -6.48
C SER A 126 12.52 -9.14 -6.24
N LEU A 127 13.41 -9.04 -5.25
CA LEU A 127 14.23 -7.84 -5.03
C LEU A 127 14.96 -7.33 -6.30
N GLY A 128 15.40 -8.22 -7.19
CA GLY A 128 16.00 -7.84 -8.47
C GLY A 128 15.04 -7.10 -9.40
N GLY A 129 13.74 -7.40 -9.34
CA GLY A 129 12.70 -6.65 -10.05
C GLY A 129 12.53 -5.22 -9.50
N ALA A 130 12.65 -5.05 -8.18
CA ALA A 130 12.46 -3.76 -7.51
C ALA A 130 13.63 -2.83 -7.84
N LEU A 131 14.82 -3.40 -7.91
CA LEU A 131 16.03 -2.69 -8.26
C LEU A 131 16.09 -2.39 -9.76
N SER A 132 15.58 -3.31 -10.60
CA SER A 132 15.38 -3.04 -12.04
C SER A 132 14.39 -1.89 -12.26
N PHE A 133 13.28 -1.87 -11.52
CA PHE A 133 12.32 -0.77 -11.51
C PHE A 133 12.99 0.55 -11.12
N MET A 134 13.76 0.57 -10.02
CA MET A 134 14.45 1.78 -9.56
C MET A 134 15.49 2.26 -10.57
N TYR A 135 16.22 1.34 -11.21
CA TYR A 135 17.18 1.67 -12.24
C TYR A 135 16.51 2.28 -13.47
N ALA A 136 15.45 1.62 -13.99
CA ALA A 136 14.69 2.09 -15.14
C ALA A 136 14.04 3.46 -14.89
N ALA A 137 13.63 3.75 -13.65
CA ALA A 137 13.11 5.05 -13.27
C ALA A 137 14.20 6.13 -13.10
N SER A 138 15.40 5.75 -12.64
CA SER A 138 16.50 6.68 -12.37
C SER A 138 17.33 7.01 -13.62
N PHE A 139 17.41 6.07 -14.56
CA PHE A 139 18.15 6.18 -15.81
C PHE A 139 17.22 5.84 -17.00
N PRO A 140 16.14 6.61 -17.21
CA PRO A 140 15.07 6.24 -18.14
C PRO A 140 15.50 6.21 -19.62
N ASN A 141 16.63 6.83 -19.95
CA ASN A 141 17.20 6.83 -21.30
C ASN A 141 18.15 5.66 -21.55
N ASP A 142 18.57 4.96 -20.50
CA ASP A 142 19.53 3.85 -20.62
C ASP A 142 18.81 2.52 -20.88
N VAL A 143 17.52 2.42 -20.52
CA VAL A 143 16.74 1.17 -20.52
C VAL A 143 15.69 1.16 -21.64
N ASP A 144 15.73 0.15 -22.50
CA ASP A 144 14.75 -0.04 -23.59
C ASP A 144 13.57 -0.92 -23.14
N LYS A 145 13.87 -1.92 -22.29
CA LYS A 145 12.90 -2.92 -21.83
C LYS A 145 13.18 -3.29 -20.38
N PHE A 146 12.12 -3.43 -19.60
CA PHE A 146 12.14 -3.91 -18.22
C PHE A 146 11.18 -5.08 -18.07
N ILE A 147 11.71 -6.24 -17.66
CA ILE A 147 10.95 -7.43 -17.33
C ILE A 147 11.03 -7.64 -15.82
N SER A 148 9.88 -7.66 -15.16
CA SER A 148 9.76 -7.94 -13.73
C SER A 148 9.08 -9.28 -13.53
N ILE A 149 9.60 -10.09 -12.61
CA ILE A 149 9.05 -11.39 -12.24
C ILE A 149 8.60 -11.31 -10.77
N ASP A 150 7.33 -11.63 -10.56
CA ASP A 150 6.56 -11.68 -9.31
C ASP A 150 6.29 -10.37 -8.57
N ILE A 151 6.92 -9.27 -8.97
CA ILE A 151 6.69 -7.96 -8.34
C ILE A 151 6.52 -6.84 -9.37
N ALA A 152 5.70 -5.84 -9.05
CA ALA A 152 5.50 -4.66 -9.90
C ALA A 152 6.50 -3.51 -9.62
N GLY A 153 7.14 -3.52 -8.45
CA GLY A 153 8.06 -2.47 -8.01
C GLY A 153 8.53 -2.70 -6.56
N PRO A 154 9.26 -1.74 -5.97
CA PRO A 154 9.74 -1.84 -4.59
C PRO A 154 8.62 -2.05 -3.58
N THR A 155 8.93 -2.83 -2.54
CA THR A 155 8.02 -3.06 -1.42
C THR A 155 7.70 -1.75 -0.70
N VAL A 156 6.40 -1.48 -0.53
CA VAL A 156 5.89 -0.27 0.14
C VAL A 156 5.82 -0.47 1.66
N ARG A 157 6.16 0.58 2.40
CA ARG A 157 6.02 0.71 3.86
C ARG A 157 5.42 2.07 4.21
N ASN A 158 4.60 2.12 5.26
CA ASN A 158 4.12 3.38 5.83
C ASN A 158 5.32 4.20 6.36
N THR A 159 5.27 5.51 6.12
CA THR A 159 6.21 6.52 6.58
C THR A 159 6.58 6.37 8.06
N GLU A 160 5.61 6.21 8.96
CA GLU A 160 5.86 6.11 10.41
C GLU A 160 6.70 4.88 10.74
N ARG A 161 6.36 3.73 10.13
CA ARG A 161 7.09 2.48 10.30
C ARG A 161 8.52 2.58 9.76
N LEU A 162 8.70 3.27 8.63
CA LEU A 162 10.01 3.49 8.05
C LEU A 162 10.87 4.35 8.98
N VAL A 163 10.34 5.49 9.46
CA VAL A 163 11.05 6.39 10.39
C VAL A 163 11.38 5.69 11.70
N ASN A 164 10.41 5.04 12.34
CA ASN A 164 10.60 4.38 13.64
C ASN A 164 11.62 3.23 13.57
N ASN A 165 11.71 2.52 12.44
CA ASN A 165 12.60 1.37 12.30
C ASN A 165 13.99 1.74 11.79
N THR A 166 14.21 2.97 11.31
CA THR A 166 15.49 3.34 10.68
C THR A 166 16.65 3.23 11.67
N GLY A 167 16.53 3.78 12.88
CA GLY A 167 17.59 3.71 13.90
C GLY A 167 17.95 2.28 14.27
N MET A 168 16.96 1.46 14.63
CA MET A 168 17.13 0.04 14.95
C MET A 168 17.76 -0.75 13.78
N ALA A 169 17.41 -0.42 12.54
CA ALA A 169 17.97 -1.08 11.37
C ALA A 169 19.45 -0.74 11.20
N ILE A 170 19.85 0.53 11.43
CA ILE A 170 21.25 0.93 11.42
C ILE A 170 22.02 0.18 12.51
N ASP A 171 21.52 0.17 13.75
CA ASP A 171 22.18 -0.55 14.85
C ASP A 171 22.36 -2.04 14.52
N LYS A 172 21.30 -2.68 13.98
CA LYS A 172 21.36 -4.08 13.55
C LYS A 172 22.34 -4.31 12.38
N PHE A 173 22.49 -3.34 11.49
CA PHE A 173 23.49 -3.41 10.42
C PHE A 173 24.90 -3.39 10.99
N LEU A 174 25.16 -2.51 11.96
CA LEU A 174 26.45 -2.43 12.67
C LEU A 174 26.71 -3.71 13.48
N ASP A 175 25.71 -4.27 14.15
CA ASP A 175 25.84 -5.55 14.86
C ASP A 175 26.28 -6.69 13.93
N TYR A 176 25.78 -6.70 12.68
CA TYR A 176 26.20 -7.67 11.67
C TYR A 176 27.60 -7.38 11.10
N GLU A 177 27.98 -6.11 11.02
CA GLU A 177 29.31 -5.70 10.60
C GLU A 177 30.37 -6.10 11.63
N ASP A 178 30.08 -5.93 12.92
CA ASP A 178 30.95 -6.28 14.04
C ASP A 178 30.86 -7.77 14.46
N MET A 179 30.10 -8.58 13.72
CA MET A 179 29.90 -9.99 14.06
C MET A 179 31.22 -10.78 13.94
N ALA A 180 31.75 -11.21 15.08
CA ALA A 180 32.91 -12.07 15.12
C ALA A 180 32.70 -13.38 14.34
N LEU A 181 33.72 -13.80 13.58
CA LEU A 181 33.68 -15.03 12.78
C LEU A 181 33.24 -16.26 13.59
N SER A 182 33.66 -16.38 14.86
CA SER A 182 33.26 -17.48 15.76
C SER A 182 31.76 -17.60 16.01
N LYS A 183 30.97 -16.55 15.72
CA LYS A 183 29.51 -16.55 15.83
C LYS A 183 28.81 -17.04 14.55
N VAL A 184 29.53 -17.23 13.44
CA VAL A 184 28.96 -17.73 12.19
C VAL A 184 28.48 -19.18 12.39
N PRO A 185 27.19 -19.47 12.16
CA PRO A 185 26.67 -20.81 12.34
C PRO A 185 27.12 -21.72 11.19
N CYS A 186 27.38 -22.99 11.52
CA CYS A 186 27.74 -24.04 10.59
C CYS A 186 26.71 -25.17 10.70
N TYR A 187 26.40 -25.80 9.58
CA TYR A 187 25.35 -26.80 9.46
C TYR A 187 25.83 -27.96 8.58
N SER A 188 25.25 -29.15 8.75
CA SER A 188 25.36 -30.19 7.72
C SER A 188 24.62 -29.75 6.44
N TYR A 189 24.95 -30.38 5.31
CA TYR A 189 24.30 -30.10 4.04
C TYR A 189 22.76 -30.27 4.12
N GLN A 190 22.31 -31.37 4.74
CA GLN A 190 20.89 -31.67 4.91
C GLN A 190 20.18 -30.63 5.78
N GLU A 191 20.84 -30.14 6.84
CA GLU A 191 20.30 -29.05 7.66
C GLU A 191 20.20 -27.74 6.88
N MET A 192 21.18 -27.40 6.03
CA MET A 192 21.09 -26.21 5.18
C MET A 192 19.92 -26.29 4.19
N VAL A 193 19.77 -27.44 3.52
CA VAL A 193 18.64 -27.67 2.60
C VAL A 193 17.33 -27.48 3.33
N LYS A 194 17.16 -28.15 4.48
CA LYS A 194 15.95 -28.04 5.31
C LYS A 194 15.68 -26.60 5.75
N LEU A 195 16.70 -25.90 6.28
CA LEU A 195 16.57 -24.51 6.73
C LEU A 195 16.10 -23.58 5.62
N VAL A 196 16.62 -23.77 4.41
CA VAL A 196 16.25 -22.93 3.26
C VAL A 196 14.84 -23.27 2.80
N VAL A 197 14.50 -24.56 2.63
CA VAL A 197 13.13 -24.98 2.24
C VAL A 197 12.09 -24.44 3.22
N GLU A 198 12.34 -24.58 4.53
CA GLU A 198 11.44 -24.06 5.58
C GLU A 198 11.34 -22.53 5.52
N ALA A 199 12.44 -21.82 5.26
CA ALA A 199 12.44 -20.35 5.20
C ALA A 199 11.63 -19.77 4.02
N TYR A 200 11.49 -20.50 2.92
CA TYR A 200 10.71 -20.07 1.75
C TYR A 200 9.24 -20.54 1.78
N ASP A 201 8.83 -21.29 2.82
CA ASP A 201 7.43 -21.61 3.14
C ASP A 201 6.60 -22.07 1.92
N GLY A 202 7.11 -23.08 1.21
CA GLY A 202 6.44 -23.66 0.03
C GLY A 202 6.62 -22.89 -1.28
N SER A 203 7.36 -21.77 -1.29
CA SER A 203 7.65 -21.01 -2.52
C SER A 203 8.72 -21.63 -3.41
N VAL A 204 9.54 -22.54 -2.86
CA VAL A 204 10.59 -23.27 -3.58
C VAL A 204 10.59 -24.74 -3.14
N ASP A 205 10.90 -25.64 -4.06
CA ASP A 205 11.12 -27.06 -3.76
C ASP A 205 12.59 -27.34 -3.38
N GLU A 206 12.84 -28.57 -2.92
CA GLU A 206 14.19 -29.00 -2.53
C GLU A 206 15.19 -28.92 -3.69
N GLU A 207 14.78 -29.26 -4.91
CA GLU A 207 15.63 -29.22 -6.10
C GLU A 207 16.12 -27.79 -6.38
N CYS A 208 15.23 -26.79 -6.29
CA CYS A 208 15.58 -25.38 -6.41
C CYS A 208 16.55 -24.93 -5.32
N VAL A 209 16.34 -25.38 -4.07
CA VAL A 209 17.24 -25.08 -2.97
C VAL A 209 18.63 -25.66 -3.20
N GLN A 210 18.72 -26.90 -3.70
CA GLN A 210 20.01 -27.52 -4.04
C GLN A 210 20.74 -26.73 -5.14
N ILE A 211 20.02 -26.21 -6.14
CA ILE A 211 20.60 -25.31 -7.16
C ILE A 211 21.17 -24.04 -6.52
N LEU A 212 20.40 -23.37 -5.64
CA LEU A 212 20.85 -22.16 -4.97
C LEU A 212 22.05 -22.42 -4.04
N LEU A 213 22.06 -23.53 -3.31
CA LEU A 213 23.13 -23.86 -2.37
C LEU A 213 24.48 -24.14 -3.04
N LYS A 214 24.52 -24.57 -4.31
CA LYS A 214 25.79 -24.73 -5.06
C LYS A 214 26.67 -23.47 -5.03
N ARG A 215 26.06 -22.29 -4.96
CA ARG A 215 26.74 -20.97 -4.83
C ARG A 215 26.47 -20.29 -3.49
N GLY A 216 25.45 -20.74 -2.76
CA GLY A 216 25.01 -20.16 -1.50
C GLY A 216 25.76 -20.69 -0.27
N MET A 217 26.54 -21.77 -0.41
CA MET A 217 27.27 -22.40 0.70
C MET A 217 28.74 -22.67 0.39
N GLU A 218 29.57 -22.66 1.43
CA GLU A 218 30.96 -23.13 1.42
C GLU A 218 31.23 -23.99 2.66
N THR A 219 32.23 -24.86 2.57
CA THR A 219 32.73 -25.60 3.73
C THR A 219 33.20 -24.62 4.79
N ALA A 220 32.85 -24.87 6.05
CA ALA A 220 33.27 -24.07 7.19
C ALA A 220 34.80 -23.83 7.15
N PRO A 221 35.26 -22.56 7.08
CA PRO A 221 36.67 -22.24 7.14
C PRO A 221 37.29 -22.84 8.40
N GLN A 222 38.54 -23.29 8.31
CA GLN A 222 39.28 -23.83 9.46
C GLN A 222 39.29 -22.86 10.65
N LEU A 223 39.27 -21.55 10.38
CA LEU A 223 39.19 -20.48 11.39
C LEU A 223 37.90 -20.49 12.22
N LEU A 224 36.83 -21.16 11.77
CA LEU A 224 35.57 -21.28 12.51
C LEU A 224 35.59 -22.39 13.57
N ASP A 225 36.60 -23.28 13.55
CA ASP A 225 36.73 -24.45 14.43
C ASP A 225 35.43 -25.28 14.53
N ARG A 226 34.76 -25.44 13.39
CA ARG A 226 33.47 -26.15 13.25
C ARG A 226 33.46 -26.97 11.98
N ASN A 227 32.79 -28.12 12.03
CA ASN A 227 32.55 -28.97 10.87
C ASN A 227 31.27 -28.55 10.13
N GLY A 228 31.18 -28.89 8.84
CA GLY A 228 30.00 -28.65 8.01
C GLY A 228 30.17 -27.49 7.03
N TYR A 229 29.09 -26.76 6.79
CA TYR A 229 28.96 -25.72 5.79
C TYR A 229 28.36 -24.44 6.40
N HIS A 230 28.69 -23.29 5.83
CA HIS A 230 28.07 -22.01 6.16
C HIS A 230 27.55 -21.32 4.90
N PHE A 231 26.69 -20.31 5.06
CA PHE A 231 26.24 -19.48 3.94
C PHE A 231 27.31 -18.45 3.55
N VAL A 232 27.55 -18.26 2.24
CA VAL A 232 28.60 -17.37 1.67
C VAL A 232 28.08 -15.95 1.38
N ARG A 233 26.93 -15.59 1.93
CA ARG A 233 26.29 -14.29 1.72
C ARG A 233 26.64 -13.31 2.83
N ASP A 234 26.73 -12.04 2.46
CA ASP A 234 26.89 -10.95 3.43
C ASP A 234 25.64 -10.86 4.33
N VAL A 235 25.81 -11.13 5.61
CA VAL A 235 24.72 -11.13 6.60
C VAL A 235 24.12 -9.74 6.82
N ARG A 236 24.83 -8.66 6.49
CA ARG A 236 24.32 -7.29 6.58
C ARG A 236 23.17 -7.05 5.61
N LEU A 237 23.11 -7.81 4.51
CA LEU A 237 21.98 -7.78 3.57
C LEU A 237 20.67 -8.24 4.20
N LYS A 238 20.69 -8.86 5.40
CA LYS A 238 19.47 -9.18 6.17
C LYS A 238 18.73 -7.93 6.66
N VAL A 239 19.37 -6.76 6.69
CA VAL A 239 18.78 -5.48 7.14
C VAL A 239 18.09 -4.78 5.97
N SER A 240 17.05 -5.40 5.41
CA SER A 240 16.35 -4.89 4.22
C SER A 240 15.53 -3.61 4.46
N SER A 241 15.23 -3.27 5.73
CA SER A 241 14.41 -2.11 6.10
C SER A 241 15.00 -0.76 5.70
N LEU A 242 16.31 -0.67 5.50
CA LEU A 242 16.99 0.57 5.06
C LEU A 242 16.73 0.92 3.59
N ALA A 243 16.19 -0.01 2.79
CA ALA A 243 15.96 0.16 1.36
C ALA A 243 14.47 0.16 0.97
N MET A 244 13.58 0.46 1.93
CA MET A 244 12.13 0.45 1.73
C MET A 244 11.61 1.82 1.29
N PHE A 245 10.44 1.84 0.62
CA PHE A 245 9.85 3.05 0.07
C PHE A 245 8.43 3.28 0.61
N THR A 246 8.01 4.54 0.67
CA THR A 246 6.60 4.91 0.78
C THR A 246 5.88 4.75 -0.56
N ALA A 247 4.55 4.69 -0.54
CA ALA A 247 3.74 4.58 -1.76
C ALA A 247 4.01 5.75 -2.71
N ASP A 248 4.06 6.97 -2.17
CA ASP A 248 4.31 8.19 -2.95
C ASP A 248 5.68 8.17 -3.62
N GLN A 249 6.70 7.69 -2.93
CA GLN A 249 8.03 7.55 -3.52
C GLN A 249 8.01 6.53 -4.67
N VAL A 250 7.39 5.36 -4.48
CA VAL A 250 7.27 4.35 -5.55
C VAL A 250 6.53 4.93 -6.76
N LEU A 251 5.41 5.64 -6.55
CA LEU A 251 4.66 6.30 -7.62
C LEU A 251 5.47 7.39 -8.32
N ALA A 252 6.27 8.17 -7.59
CA ALA A 252 7.16 9.16 -8.16
C ALA A 252 8.25 8.54 -9.06
N TYR A 253 8.80 7.39 -8.66
CA TYR A 253 9.72 6.61 -9.52
C TYR A 253 8.98 6.03 -10.74
N ALA A 254 7.81 5.42 -10.55
CA ALA A 254 7.02 4.83 -11.64
C ALA A 254 6.76 5.84 -12.77
N LYS A 255 6.41 7.08 -12.42
CA LYS A 255 6.19 8.19 -13.37
C LYS A 255 7.40 8.54 -14.22
N LYS A 256 8.61 8.12 -13.84
CA LYS A 256 9.85 8.36 -14.61
C LYS A 256 10.19 7.23 -15.57
N ILE A 257 9.58 6.05 -15.44
CA ILE A 257 9.83 4.93 -16.36
C ILE A 257 9.31 5.30 -17.76
N ARG A 258 10.14 5.09 -18.78
CA ARG A 258 9.83 5.39 -20.20
C ARG A 258 9.91 4.16 -21.11
N CYS A 259 10.58 3.11 -20.64
CA CYS A 259 10.83 1.88 -21.37
C CYS A 259 9.58 0.99 -21.46
N LYS A 260 9.64 -0.05 -22.30
CA LYS A 260 8.59 -1.08 -22.35
C LYS A 260 8.68 -1.96 -21.11
N VAL A 261 7.56 -2.12 -20.40
CA VAL A 261 7.50 -2.92 -19.17
C VAL A 261 6.70 -4.19 -19.42
N LEU A 262 7.24 -5.33 -19.02
CA LEU A 262 6.53 -6.60 -18.89
C LEU A 262 6.60 -7.03 -17.43
N ASN A 263 5.44 -7.21 -16.80
CA ASN A 263 5.34 -7.78 -15.46
C ASN A 263 4.75 -9.18 -15.57
N ILE A 264 5.48 -10.19 -15.09
CA ILE A 264 5.08 -11.58 -15.08
C ILE A 264 4.83 -11.96 -13.63
N ARG A 265 3.64 -12.45 -13.32
CA ARG A 265 3.24 -12.82 -11.96
C ARG A 265 2.85 -14.29 -11.93
N ALA A 266 3.42 -15.06 -11.01
CA ALA A 266 3.00 -16.43 -10.78
C ALA A 266 1.57 -16.51 -10.22
N GLU A 267 0.84 -17.56 -10.60
CA GLU A 267 -0.45 -17.93 -10.02
C GLU A 267 -0.40 -19.39 -9.53
N PRO A 268 -0.56 -19.66 -8.22
CA PRO A 268 -0.65 -18.69 -7.12
C PRO A 268 0.70 -17.99 -6.89
N GLY A 269 0.68 -16.70 -6.54
CA GLY A 269 1.88 -15.91 -6.29
C GLY A 269 1.76 -15.06 -5.04
N MET A 270 2.89 -14.63 -4.48
CA MET A 270 2.91 -13.74 -3.32
C MET A 270 2.18 -12.43 -3.62
N ASN A 271 1.23 -12.06 -2.75
CA ASN A 271 0.61 -10.74 -2.75
C ASN A 271 1.55 -9.75 -2.05
N PHE A 272 2.53 -9.22 -2.78
CA PHE A 272 3.39 -8.12 -2.28
C PHE A 272 2.67 -6.77 -2.25
N GLU A 273 1.53 -6.68 -2.94
CA GLU A 273 0.45 -5.77 -2.59
C GLU A 273 -0.06 -6.19 -1.22
N TYR A 274 0.57 -5.69 -0.16
CA TYR A 274 -0.04 -5.79 1.14
C TYR A 274 -1.31 -4.93 1.15
N PRO A 275 -2.50 -5.52 1.33
CA PRO A 275 -3.66 -4.78 1.84
C PRO A 275 -3.48 -4.50 3.35
N GLN A 276 -2.28 -4.68 3.91
CA GLN A 276 -1.96 -4.26 5.29
C GLN A 276 -1.91 -2.74 5.46
N VAL A 277 -2.22 -1.97 4.41
CA VAL A 277 -2.82 -0.64 4.56
C VAL A 277 -4.28 -0.83 4.97
N ALA A 278 -4.47 -1.22 6.24
CA ALA A 278 -5.75 -1.37 6.91
C ALA A 278 -6.71 -2.40 6.29
N GLU A 279 -7.40 -3.13 7.15
CA GLU A 279 -8.81 -3.33 6.84
C GLU A 279 -9.39 -1.94 6.56
N SER A 280 -9.64 -1.60 5.29
CA SER A 280 -10.02 -0.23 4.93
C SER A 280 -11.10 0.27 5.89
N VAL A 281 -11.07 1.54 6.29
CA VAL A 281 -12.07 2.12 7.22
C VAL A 281 -13.50 1.65 6.89
N GLY A 282 -13.82 1.54 5.60
CA GLY A 282 -15.10 1.01 5.13
C GLY A 282 -15.33 -0.49 5.42
N LEU A 283 -14.34 -1.35 5.28
CA LEU A 283 -14.46 -2.78 5.60
C LEU A 283 -14.61 -2.99 7.12
N TRP A 284 -13.79 -2.35 7.95
CA TRP A 284 -13.90 -2.44 9.41
C TRP A 284 -15.28 -1.96 9.86
N ALA A 285 -15.71 -0.78 9.38
CA ALA A 285 -17.02 -0.23 9.68
C ALA A 285 -18.16 -1.15 9.24
N ALA A 286 -18.07 -1.74 8.04
CA ALA A 286 -19.08 -2.68 7.57
C ALA A 286 -19.13 -3.94 8.44
N LYS A 287 -17.98 -4.45 8.88
CA LYS A 287 -17.94 -5.58 9.82
C LYS A 287 -18.61 -5.26 11.14
N TYR A 288 -18.31 -4.10 11.68
CA TYR A 288 -18.90 -3.63 12.92
C TYR A 288 -20.41 -3.48 12.81
N VAL A 289 -20.90 -2.82 11.76
CA VAL A 289 -22.34 -2.64 11.51
C VAL A 289 -23.06 -3.98 11.39
N THR A 290 -22.53 -4.93 10.61
CA THR A 290 -23.14 -6.25 10.50
C THR A 290 -23.18 -6.96 11.85
N LYS A 291 -22.09 -6.93 12.61
CA LYS A 291 -22.05 -7.56 13.94
C LYS A 291 -23.08 -6.93 14.87
N ARG A 292 -23.19 -5.60 14.91
CA ARG A 292 -24.16 -4.89 15.75
C ARG A 292 -25.60 -5.26 15.38
N ILE A 293 -25.92 -5.32 14.08
CA ILE A 293 -27.24 -5.75 13.60
C ILE A 293 -27.51 -7.21 14.00
N ASN A 294 -26.56 -8.11 13.75
CA ASN A 294 -26.74 -9.54 14.02
C ASN A 294 -26.84 -9.85 15.52
N ASP A 295 -26.02 -9.20 16.36
CA ASP A 295 -26.06 -9.36 17.82
C ASP A 295 -27.34 -8.80 18.42
N PHE A 296 -27.89 -7.71 17.84
CA PHE A 296 -29.17 -7.13 18.26
C PHE A 296 -30.37 -8.02 17.93
N LYS A 297 -30.26 -8.87 16.88
CA LYS A 297 -31.31 -9.80 16.43
C LYS A 297 -32.65 -9.09 16.15
N PRO A 298 -32.69 -8.13 15.20
CA PRO A 298 -33.89 -7.36 14.95
C PRO A 298 -35.02 -8.24 14.41
N GLY A 299 -36.26 -7.83 14.70
CA GLY A 299 -37.47 -8.55 14.34
C GLY A 299 -38.66 -7.60 14.15
N PRO A 300 -39.86 -8.13 13.85
CA PRO A 300 -41.02 -7.32 13.46
C PRO A 300 -41.50 -6.33 14.54
N ASN A 301 -41.15 -6.56 15.81
CA ASN A 301 -41.52 -5.70 16.94
C ASN A 301 -40.31 -5.01 17.59
N ASN A 302 -39.11 -5.20 17.05
CA ASN A 302 -37.86 -4.65 17.60
C ASN A 302 -36.88 -4.38 16.46
N TYR A 303 -36.97 -3.20 15.87
CA TYR A 303 -36.15 -2.81 14.72
C TYR A 303 -34.78 -2.32 15.20
N PHE A 304 -33.74 -2.61 14.42
CA PHE A 304 -32.44 -1.96 14.59
C PHE A 304 -32.50 -0.60 13.89
N VAL A 305 -32.29 0.49 14.64
CA VAL A 305 -32.36 1.85 14.09
C VAL A 305 -30.95 2.36 13.79
N LEU A 306 -30.69 2.68 12.53
CA LEU A 306 -29.36 3.02 12.00
C LEU A 306 -29.34 4.45 11.43
N GLY A 307 -28.48 5.30 11.97
CA GLY A 307 -28.17 6.62 11.39
C GLY A 307 -27.12 6.50 10.29
N LEU A 308 -27.33 7.13 9.12
CA LEU A 308 -26.49 6.96 7.94
C LEU A 308 -26.01 8.29 7.33
N PRO A 309 -24.73 8.35 6.89
CA PRO A 309 -24.19 9.52 6.21
C PRO A 309 -24.17 9.36 4.68
N THR A 310 -23.95 10.45 3.96
CA THR A 310 -23.65 10.43 2.52
C THR A 310 -22.18 10.78 2.25
N GLY A 311 -21.82 11.03 0.99
CA GLY A 311 -20.47 11.43 0.59
C GLY A 311 -19.55 10.27 0.26
N SER A 312 -18.30 10.58 -0.09
CA SER A 312 -17.35 9.61 -0.62
C SER A 312 -16.82 8.63 0.44
N THR A 313 -16.64 9.07 1.68
CA THR A 313 -16.08 8.26 2.78
C THR A 313 -16.89 6.98 3.08
N PRO A 314 -18.23 7.01 3.23
CA PRO A 314 -19.00 5.81 3.53
C PRO A 314 -19.19 4.84 2.34
N LEU A 315 -18.85 5.21 1.10
CA LEU A 315 -19.02 4.32 -0.07
C LEU A 315 -18.27 3.00 0.07
N GLY A 316 -17.11 3.00 0.72
CA GLY A 316 -16.38 1.77 1.04
C GLY A 316 -17.18 0.84 1.97
N MET A 317 -17.85 1.41 2.97
CA MET A 317 -18.71 0.67 3.89
C MET A 317 -19.95 0.11 3.18
N TYR A 318 -20.67 0.93 2.40
CA TYR A 318 -21.87 0.48 1.70
C TYR A 318 -21.60 -0.68 0.73
N ARG A 319 -20.51 -0.62 -0.03
CA ARG A 319 -20.11 -1.73 -0.93
C ARG A 319 -19.91 -3.04 -0.18
N ASN A 320 -19.29 -2.99 1.00
CA ASN A 320 -19.07 -4.18 1.83
C ASN A 320 -20.37 -4.67 2.49
N LEU A 321 -21.23 -3.77 2.97
CA LEU A 321 -22.56 -4.15 3.50
C LEU A 321 -23.44 -4.82 2.45
N ILE A 322 -23.45 -4.31 1.21
CA ILE A 322 -24.13 -4.94 0.08
C ILE A 322 -23.58 -6.34 -0.19
N LYS A 323 -22.26 -6.48 -0.16
CA LYS A 323 -21.61 -7.79 -0.33
C LYS A 323 -22.04 -8.75 0.77
N PHE A 324 -21.98 -8.36 2.04
CA PHE A 324 -22.38 -9.20 3.17
C PHE A 324 -23.86 -9.59 3.12
N HIS A 325 -24.72 -8.70 2.63
CA HIS A 325 -26.12 -9.02 2.37
C HIS A 325 -26.27 -10.08 1.28
N LYS A 326 -25.62 -9.89 0.12
CA LYS A 326 -25.65 -10.85 -1.00
C LYS A 326 -25.07 -12.22 -0.62
N ASP A 327 -24.10 -12.24 0.28
CA ASP A 327 -23.48 -13.45 0.83
C ASP A 327 -24.35 -14.12 1.92
N GLY A 328 -25.53 -13.59 2.23
CA GLY A 328 -26.45 -14.14 3.23
C GLY A 328 -26.04 -13.92 4.68
N LYS A 329 -25.04 -13.06 4.94
CA LYS A 329 -24.49 -12.79 6.29
C LYS A 329 -25.21 -11.67 7.03
N LEU A 330 -26.01 -10.86 6.32
CA LEU A 330 -26.69 -9.69 6.85
C LEU A 330 -28.05 -9.50 6.17
N SER A 331 -29.07 -9.13 6.94
CA SER A 331 -30.38 -8.72 6.42
C SER A 331 -30.76 -7.36 7.02
N PHE A 332 -31.35 -6.51 6.19
CA PHE A 332 -31.88 -5.19 6.52
C PHE A 332 -33.41 -5.19 6.65
N LYS A 333 -34.06 -6.34 6.55
CA LYS A 333 -35.52 -6.48 6.61
C LYS A 333 -36.16 -5.81 7.83
N TYR A 334 -35.48 -5.90 8.98
CA TYR A 334 -35.92 -5.30 10.25
C TYR A 334 -35.01 -4.16 10.71
N VAL A 335 -34.44 -3.43 9.74
CA VAL A 335 -33.63 -2.22 9.99
C VAL A 335 -34.42 -0.99 9.57
N LYS A 336 -34.42 0.06 10.41
CA LYS A 336 -34.88 1.41 10.06
C LYS A 336 -33.69 2.32 9.88
N THR A 337 -33.69 3.14 8.85
CA THR A 337 -32.57 4.05 8.55
C THR A 337 -32.99 5.51 8.61
N PHE A 338 -32.13 6.35 9.18
CA PHE A 338 -32.31 7.79 9.23
C PHE A 338 -31.05 8.46 8.67
N ASN A 339 -31.18 9.18 7.56
CA ASN A 339 -30.08 9.96 7.02
C ASN A 339 -29.86 11.27 7.80
N MET A 340 -28.62 11.76 7.76
CA MET A 340 -28.21 12.99 8.45
C MET A 340 -28.83 14.26 7.88
N ASP A 341 -29.02 14.33 6.57
CA ASP A 341 -29.28 15.59 5.88
C ASP A 341 -29.87 15.38 4.48
N GLU A 342 -30.39 16.47 3.91
CA GLU A 342 -30.79 16.61 2.50
C GLU A 342 -30.72 18.09 2.08
N TYR A 343 -30.40 18.36 0.83
CA TYR A 343 -30.40 19.72 0.27
C TYR A 343 -31.81 20.30 0.16
N VAL A 344 -31.96 21.58 0.50
CA VAL A 344 -33.22 22.32 0.33
C VAL A 344 -33.39 22.75 -1.12
N GLY A 345 -34.57 22.51 -1.70
CA GLY A 345 -34.94 22.97 -3.04
C GLY A 345 -34.31 22.18 -4.20
N LEU A 346 -33.59 21.09 -3.91
CA LEU A 346 -33.06 20.20 -4.94
C LEU A 346 -34.08 19.08 -5.23
N PRO A 347 -34.47 18.83 -6.50
CA PRO A 347 -35.41 17.77 -6.82
C PRO A 347 -34.97 16.42 -6.25
N ARG A 348 -35.92 15.65 -5.72
CA ARG A 348 -35.64 14.37 -5.05
C ARG A 348 -34.91 13.37 -5.96
N ASP A 349 -35.23 13.37 -7.25
CA ASP A 349 -34.65 12.52 -8.29
C ASP A 349 -33.39 13.10 -8.95
N HIS A 350 -32.96 14.30 -8.54
CA HIS A 350 -31.72 14.90 -9.01
C HIS A 350 -30.52 13.99 -8.65
N PRO A 351 -29.56 13.75 -9.57
CA PRO A 351 -28.42 12.84 -9.32
C PRO A 351 -27.59 13.15 -8.08
N GLU A 352 -27.54 14.43 -7.69
CA GLU A 352 -26.81 14.93 -6.52
C GLU A 352 -27.67 15.09 -5.26
N SER A 353 -28.95 14.70 -5.28
CA SER A 353 -29.75 14.64 -4.05
C SER A 353 -29.28 13.49 -3.17
N TYR A 354 -29.42 13.62 -1.86
CA TYR A 354 -29.07 12.55 -0.94
C TYR A 354 -30.07 11.39 -0.98
N HIS A 355 -31.33 11.65 -1.34
CA HIS A 355 -32.29 10.62 -1.76
C HIS A 355 -31.74 9.76 -2.90
N TYR A 356 -31.27 10.38 -4.00
CA TYR A 356 -30.72 9.67 -5.15
C TYR A 356 -29.43 8.93 -4.77
N PHE A 357 -28.50 9.60 -4.07
CA PHE A 357 -27.25 9.01 -3.61
C PHE A 357 -27.50 7.71 -2.83
N MET A 358 -28.37 7.75 -1.81
CA MET A 358 -28.63 6.60 -0.95
C MET A 358 -29.31 5.47 -1.71
N TRP A 359 -30.26 5.81 -2.60
CA TRP A 359 -30.94 4.80 -3.40
C TRP A 359 -30.00 4.10 -4.38
N GLN A 360 -29.15 4.86 -5.08
CA GLN A 360 -28.23 4.30 -6.07
C GLN A 360 -27.08 3.51 -5.45
N ASN A 361 -26.53 3.99 -4.33
CA ASN A 361 -25.32 3.43 -3.74
C ASN A 361 -25.58 2.39 -2.66
N PHE A 362 -26.79 2.32 -2.11
CA PHE A 362 -27.09 1.41 -1.01
C PHE A 362 -28.47 0.74 -1.09
N PHE A 363 -29.57 1.49 -0.94
CA PHE A 363 -30.87 0.91 -0.63
C PHE A 363 -31.42 -0.04 -1.70
N LYS A 364 -31.22 0.24 -2.99
CA LYS A 364 -31.70 -0.64 -4.08
C LYS A 364 -30.98 -2.00 -4.16
N HIS A 365 -29.91 -2.18 -3.39
CA HIS A 365 -29.04 -3.38 -3.44
C HIS A 365 -29.20 -4.29 -2.22
N ILE A 366 -30.11 -3.96 -1.30
CA ILE A 366 -30.35 -4.69 -0.05
C ILE A 366 -31.85 -4.94 0.16
N ASP A 367 -32.20 -5.79 1.12
CA ASP A 367 -33.58 -6.19 1.45
C ASP A 367 -34.30 -5.26 2.46
N ILE A 368 -33.92 -3.97 2.50
CA ILE A 368 -34.60 -2.99 3.36
C ILE A 368 -36.00 -2.68 2.81
N ASP A 369 -36.99 -2.61 3.70
CA ASP A 369 -38.32 -2.11 3.34
C ASP A 369 -38.26 -0.59 3.10
N PRO A 370 -38.69 -0.08 1.93
CA PRO A 370 -38.70 1.36 1.66
C PRO A 370 -39.47 2.20 2.69
N GLN A 371 -40.47 1.62 3.39
CA GLN A 371 -41.21 2.32 4.46
C GLN A 371 -40.35 2.53 5.73
N ASN A 372 -39.24 1.81 5.85
CA ASN A 372 -38.28 1.92 6.94
C ASN A 372 -37.07 2.81 6.58
N VAL A 373 -37.12 3.50 5.44
CA VAL A 373 -36.09 4.46 5.00
C VAL A 373 -36.60 5.88 5.24
N PHE A 374 -35.89 6.64 6.07
CA PHE A 374 -36.21 8.02 6.40
C PHE A 374 -35.05 8.94 5.97
N ILE A 375 -35.37 9.89 5.11
CA ILE A 375 -34.47 10.97 4.66
C ILE A 375 -35.32 12.25 4.68
N LEU A 376 -34.75 13.34 5.17
CA LEU A 376 -35.42 14.64 5.24
C LEU A 376 -35.96 15.06 3.86
N ASP A 377 -37.13 15.69 3.84
CA ASP A 377 -37.70 16.29 2.62
C ASP A 377 -37.28 17.76 2.46
N GLY A 378 -36.18 17.98 1.73
CA GLY A 378 -35.71 19.32 1.41
C GLY A 378 -36.64 20.16 0.52
N ASN A 379 -37.74 19.59 0.01
CA ASN A 379 -38.74 20.30 -0.79
C ASN A 379 -40.09 20.45 -0.07
N ALA A 380 -40.15 20.16 1.25
CA ALA A 380 -41.36 20.34 2.04
C ALA A 380 -41.80 21.82 2.07
N ASN A 381 -43.13 22.04 2.05
CA ASN A 381 -43.69 23.39 2.12
C ASN A 381 -43.33 24.12 3.42
N ASP A 382 -43.26 23.39 4.53
CA ASP A 382 -42.81 23.88 5.83
C ASP A 382 -41.62 23.04 6.31
N LEU A 383 -40.43 23.60 6.08
CA LEU A 383 -39.16 22.96 6.43
C LEU A 383 -38.99 22.76 7.95
N VAL A 384 -39.56 23.64 8.77
CA VAL A 384 -39.46 23.52 10.23
C VAL A 384 -40.37 22.41 10.73
N ALA A 385 -41.58 22.30 10.18
CA ALA A 385 -42.47 21.18 10.46
C ALA A 385 -41.83 19.83 10.05
N GLU A 386 -41.21 19.74 8.88
CA GLU A 386 -40.47 18.55 8.43
C GLU A 386 -39.36 18.16 9.42
N CYS A 387 -38.54 19.12 9.86
CA CYS A 387 -37.50 18.87 10.88
C CYS A 387 -38.07 18.32 12.20
N ASN A 388 -39.18 18.89 12.68
CA ASN A 388 -39.84 18.45 13.91
C ASN A 388 -40.46 17.06 13.77
N GLU A 389 -41.07 16.77 12.62
CA GLU A 389 -41.63 15.46 12.31
C GLU A 389 -40.53 14.39 12.23
N TYR A 390 -39.37 14.74 11.65
CA TYR A 390 -38.21 13.85 11.57
C TYR A 390 -37.71 13.44 12.96
N GLU A 391 -37.60 14.39 13.88
CA GLU A 391 -37.27 14.13 15.29
C GLU A 391 -38.30 13.21 15.96
N GLN A 392 -39.59 13.44 15.69
CA GLN A 392 -40.65 12.59 16.23
C GLN A 392 -40.60 11.17 15.64
N LYS A 393 -40.25 11.01 14.35
CA LYS A 393 -40.04 9.70 13.71
C LYS A 393 -38.88 8.94 14.37
N ILE A 394 -37.76 9.60 14.67
CA ILE A 394 -36.64 9.01 15.41
C ILE A 394 -37.10 8.54 16.79
N LYS A 395 -37.81 9.41 17.53
CA LYS A 395 -38.33 9.09 18.87
C LYS A 395 -39.32 7.91 18.84
N ASN A 396 -40.23 7.89 17.87
CA ASN A 396 -41.20 6.81 17.68
C ASN A 396 -40.55 5.48 17.27
N ALA A 397 -39.37 5.53 16.66
CA ALA A 397 -38.58 4.34 16.36
C ALA A 397 -37.82 3.80 17.59
N GLY A 398 -37.83 4.50 18.72
CA GLY A 398 -37.14 4.11 19.95
C GLY A 398 -35.74 4.72 20.12
N GLY A 399 -35.39 5.73 19.30
CA GLY A 399 -34.05 6.30 19.24
C GLY A 399 -33.11 5.52 18.32
N VAL A 400 -31.93 6.09 18.04
CA VAL A 400 -30.93 5.49 17.15
C VAL A 400 -30.02 4.54 17.93
N GLU A 401 -29.89 3.28 17.47
CA GLU A 401 -29.03 2.28 18.09
C GLU A 401 -27.55 2.52 17.73
N LEU A 402 -27.28 2.81 16.46
CA LEU A 402 -25.95 3.14 15.95
C LEU A 402 -26.07 4.26 14.92
N PHE A 403 -25.41 5.39 15.17
CA PHE A 403 -25.37 6.52 14.25
C PHE A 403 -24.00 6.60 13.59
N ILE A 404 -23.98 6.49 12.26
CA ILE A 404 -22.75 6.55 11.47
C ILE A 404 -22.61 7.94 10.85
N GLY A 405 -21.45 8.54 11.01
CA GLY A 405 -21.13 9.87 10.50
C GLY A 405 -19.79 9.91 9.77
N GLY A 406 -19.56 11.04 9.10
CA GLY A 406 -18.23 11.46 8.67
C GLY A 406 -17.86 12.78 9.35
N ILE A 407 -16.64 13.25 9.10
CA ILE A 407 -16.16 14.57 9.54
C ILE A 407 -15.83 15.45 8.33
N GLY A 408 -16.29 16.69 8.31
CA GLY A 408 -15.87 17.72 7.35
C GLY A 408 -14.43 18.19 7.57
N PRO A 409 -13.73 18.80 6.60
CA PRO A 409 -12.40 19.37 6.80
C PRO A 409 -12.35 20.47 7.89
N ASP A 410 -13.49 21.09 8.16
CA ASP A 410 -13.78 22.08 9.20
C ASP A 410 -14.31 21.45 10.52
N GLY A 411 -14.36 20.13 10.61
CA GLY A 411 -14.83 19.41 11.78
C GLY A 411 -16.33 19.29 11.95
N HIS A 412 -17.14 19.57 10.92
CA HIS A 412 -18.59 19.39 11.04
C HIS A 412 -19.01 17.93 11.08
N ILE A 413 -20.09 17.64 11.83
CA ILE A 413 -20.92 16.44 11.71
C ILE A 413 -22.22 16.79 10.98
N ALA A 414 -22.62 16.01 9.98
CA ALA A 414 -23.72 16.37 9.08
C ALA A 414 -23.47 17.78 8.48
N PHE A 415 -24.50 18.62 8.34
CA PHE A 415 -24.29 20.04 8.04
C PHE A 415 -24.25 20.92 9.31
N ASN A 416 -23.79 20.40 10.45
CA ASN A 416 -23.56 21.24 11.65
C ASN A 416 -22.25 22.03 11.51
N GLU A 417 -22.28 23.02 10.62
CA GLU A 417 -21.16 23.93 10.31
C GLU A 417 -20.59 24.61 11.57
N PRO A 418 -19.33 25.10 11.53
CA PRO A 418 -18.72 25.84 12.62
C PRO A 418 -19.61 26.94 13.19
N GLY A 419 -19.72 26.97 14.52
CA GLY A 419 -20.60 27.86 15.28
C GLY A 419 -21.99 27.27 15.57
N SER A 420 -22.30 26.06 15.08
CA SER A 420 -23.55 25.37 15.41
C SER A 420 -23.63 24.98 16.88
N SER A 421 -24.79 25.18 17.52
CA SER A 421 -25.01 24.74 18.91
C SER A 421 -24.74 23.25 19.07
N LEU A 422 -23.95 22.87 20.09
CA LEU A 422 -23.62 21.48 20.39
C LEU A 422 -24.81 20.67 20.94
N VAL A 423 -25.91 21.33 21.29
CA VAL A 423 -27.18 20.72 21.71
C VAL A 423 -28.29 20.99 20.69
N SER A 424 -27.91 21.34 19.45
CA SER A 424 -28.87 21.61 18.38
C SER A 424 -29.73 20.39 18.04
N ARG A 425 -30.94 20.64 17.55
CA ARG A 425 -31.85 19.65 16.95
C ARG A 425 -31.86 19.75 15.43
N THR A 426 -32.59 18.85 14.79
CA THR A 426 -32.84 18.88 13.35
C THR A 426 -33.39 20.24 12.93
N ARG A 427 -32.79 20.87 11.91
CA ARG A 427 -33.12 22.24 11.48
C ARG A 427 -32.68 22.52 10.05
N VAL A 428 -33.19 23.62 9.51
CA VAL A 428 -32.61 24.27 8.33
C VAL A 428 -31.25 24.88 8.67
N LYS A 429 -30.25 24.63 7.84
CA LYS A 429 -28.93 25.24 7.96
C LYS A 429 -28.50 25.83 6.63
N THR A 430 -27.95 27.04 6.68
CA THR A 430 -27.29 27.67 5.52
C THR A 430 -25.87 27.14 5.45
N LEU A 431 -25.47 26.67 4.27
CA LEU A 431 -24.16 26.07 4.05
C LEU A 431 -23.06 27.16 4.08
N ALA A 432 -21.93 26.83 4.68
CA ALA A 432 -20.76 27.70 4.71
C ALA A 432 -20.12 27.79 3.32
N GLN A 433 -19.33 28.85 3.09
CA GLN A 433 -18.61 29.06 1.84
C GLN A 433 -17.72 27.85 1.49
N ASP A 434 -16.96 27.34 2.47
CA ASP A 434 -16.09 26.18 2.30
C ASP A 434 -16.87 24.92 1.86
N THR A 435 -18.08 24.73 2.39
CA THR A 435 -18.98 23.62 2.02
C THR A 435 -19.51 23.77 0.59
N LEU A 436 -19.87 24.99 0.19
CA LEU A 436 -20.28 25.28 -1.18
C LEU A 436 -19.14 25.01 -2.18
N GLU A 437 -17.91 25.43 -1.85
CA GLU A 437 -16.71 25.19 -2.66
C GLU A 437 -16.39 23.69 -2.76
N ALA A 438 -16.44 22.96 -1.64
CA ALA A 438 -16.18 21.52 -1.62
C ALA A 438 -17.21 20.71 -2.42
N ASN A 439 -18.47 21.16 -2.42
CA ASN A 439 -19.57 20.45 -3.08
C ASN A 439 -19.75 20.85 -4.54
N ALA A 440 -19.22 22.00 -4.99
CA ALA A 440 -19.30 22.46 -6.38
C ALA A 440 -18.81 21.41 -7.39
N ARG A 441 -17.86 20.56 -7.00
CA ARG A 441 -17.36 19.44 -7.83
C ARG A 441 -18.45 18.46 -8.29
N PHE A 442 -19.56 18.38 -7.57
CA PHE A 442 -20.73 17.56 -7.90
C PHE A 442 -21.72 18.28 -8.82
N PHE A 443 -21.63 19.60 -8.92
CA PHE A 443 -22.52 20.47 -9.70
C PHE A 443 -21.75 21.13 -10.85
N ASP A 444 -21.08 20.33 -11.67
CA ASP A 444 -20.27 20.78 -12.83
C ASP A 444 -19.13 21.77 -12.48
N ASN A 445 -18.63 21.75 -11.25
CA ASN A 445 -17.71 22.76 -10.70
C ASN A 445 -18.28 24.19 -10.69
N ASP A 446 -19.61 24.33 -10.67
CA ASP A 446 -20.31 25.62 -10.62
C ASP A 446 -20.97 25.80 -9.25
N MET A 447 -20.38 26.66 -8.43
CA MET A 447 -20.90 27.01 -7.10
C MET A 447 -22.32 27.58 -7.13
N THR A 448 -22.74 28.22 -8.21
CA THR A 448 -24.08 28.85 -8.30
C THR A 448 -25.20 27.82 -8.38
N LYS A 449 -24.87 26.58 -8.75
CA LYS A 449 -25.80 25.45 -8.80
C LYS A 449 -25.91 24.70 -7.49
N VAL A 450 -25.01 24.93 -6.54
CA VAL A 450 -25.03 24.25 -5.24
C VAL A 450 -26.17 24.84 -4.38
N PRO A 451 -27.07 24.01 -3.83
CA PRO A 451 -28.11 24.49 -2.92
C PRO A 451 -27.51 25.23 -1.73
N LYS A 452 -28.05 26.41 -1.42
CA LYS A 452 -27.51 27.27 -0.35
C LYS A 452 -27.90 26.83 1.07
N GLN A 453 -28.90 25.95 1.17
CA GLN A 453 -29.45 25.48 2.42
C GLN A 453 -29.62 23.97 2.38
N ALA A 454 -29.58 23.35 3.55
CA ALA A 454 -29.87 21.94 3.77
C ALA A 454 -30.73 21.77 5.02
N LEU A 455 -31.55 20.72 5.05
CA LEU A 455 -32.08 20.18 6.30
C LEU A 455 -31.04 19.24 6.87
N THR A 456 -30.79 19.32 8.17
CA THR A 456 -29.78 18.49 8.82
C THR A 456 -30.17 18.15 10.25
N VAL A 457 -29.86 16.93 10.69
CA VAL A 457 -29.93 16.53 12.10
C VAL A 457 -29.01 17.42 12.93
N GLY A 458 -29.41 17.70 14.17
CA GLY A 458 -28.59 18.48 15.08
C GLY A 458 -27.47 17.67 15.72
N VAL A 459 -26.49 18.36 16.30
CA VAL A 459 -25.44 17.69 17.12
C VAL A 459 -26.08 16.94 18.28
N GLY A 460 -27.08 17.53 18.95
CA GLY A 460 -27.85 16.88 20.01
C GLY A 460 -28.64 15.68 19.51
N THR A 461 -29.18 15.73 18.29
CA THR A 461 -29.87 14.60 17.66
C THR A 461 -28.94 13.39 17.48
N VAL A 462 -27.69 13.61 17.06
CA VAL A 462 -26.69 12.53 16.93
C VAL A 462 -26.23 12.05 18.30
N MET A 463 -26.04 12.97 19.27
CA MET A 463 -25.64 12.66 20.65
C MET A 463 -26.68 11.85 21.44
N ASP A 464 -27.95 11.86 21.02
CA ASP A 464 -29.02 11.03 21.63
C ASP A 464 -28.95 9.55 21.22
N SER A 465 -28.06 9.20 20.29
CA SER A 465 -27.87 7.82 19.85
C SER A 465 -27.24 6.98 20.95
N LYS A 466 -27.49 5.67 20.97
CA LYS A 466 -26.81 4.79 21.94
C LYS A 466 -25.33 4.63 21.62
N GLU A 467 -24.99 4.72 20.35
CA GLU A 467 -23.63 4.57 19.85
C GLU A 467 -23.41 5.46 18.62
N VAL A 468 -22.23 6.06 18.52
CA VAL A 468 -21.81 6.90 17.38
C VAL A 468 -20.53 6.33 16.78
N MET A 469 -20.50 6.19 15.45
CA MET A 469 -19.32 5.76 14.69
C MET A 469 -18.96 6.80 13.64
N ILE A 470 -17.79 7.41 13.73
CA ILE A 470 -17.31 8.42 12.79
C ILE A 470 -16.23 7.83 11.89
N LEU A 471 -16.44 7.92 10.58
CA LEU A 471 -15.50 7.46 9.56
C LEU A 471 -14.65 8.62 9.04
N ILE A 472 -13.34 8.46 9.06
CA ILE A 472 -12.38 9.54 8.75
C ILE A 472 -11.31 8.98 7.82
N THR A 473 -11.17 9.53 6.62
CA THR A 473 -10.18 9.05 5.64
C THR A 473 -9.49 10.20 4.91
N GLY A 474 -8.18 10.06 4.73
CA GLY A 474 -7.33 10.96 3.97
C GLY A 474 -6.78 12.15 4.77
N ALA A 475 -5.61 12.62 4.33
CA ALA A 475 -4.84 13.70 4.97
C ALA A 475 -5.61 15.03 5.10
N HIS A 476 -6.51 15.31 4.15
CA HIS A 476 -7.37 16.50 4.16
C HIS A 476 -8.35 16.55 5.36
N LYS A 477 -8.44 15.50 6.17
CA LYS A 477 -9.22 15.45 7.41
C LYS A 477 -8.38 15.42 8.69
N ALA A 478 -7.05 15.39 8.57
CA ALA A 478 -6.17 15.19 9.71
C ALA A 478 -6.28 16.32 10.76
N PHE A 479 -6.33 17.57 10.30
CA PHE A 479 -6.48 18.72 11.20
C PHE A 479 -7.84 18.72 11.92
N ALA A 480 -8.92 18.36 11.24
CA ALA A 480 -10.24 18.23 11.84
C ALA A 480 -10.27 17.13 12.90
N LEU A 481 -9.61 15.98 12.66
CA LEU A 481 -9.48 14.91 13.65
C LEU A 481 -8.70 15.38 14.88
N TYR A 482 -7.56 16.06 14.68
CA TYR A 482 -6.80 16.67 15.76
C TYR A 482 -7.67 17.59 16.64
N LYS A 483 -8.42 18.50 16.02
CA LYS A 483 -9.36 19.39 16.71
C LYS A 483 -10.46 18.65 17.45
N ALA A 484 -10.94 17.53 16.89
CA ALA A 484 -12.01 16.75 17.48
C ALA A 484 -11.59 15.94 18.72
N ILE A 485 -10.34 15.46 18.80
CA ILE A 485 -9.93 14.50 19.86
C ILE A 485 -8.78 14.97 20.76
N GLU A 486 -7.94 15.93 20.34
CA GLU A 486 -6.83 16.43 21.17
C GLU A 486 -7.07 17.82 21.75
N GLU A 487 -7.91 18.64 21.10
CA GLU A 487 -8.39 19.90 21.67
C GLU A 487 -9.68 19.71 22.48
N GLY A 488 -10.09 20.77 23.17
CA GLY A 488 -11.31 20.77 23.96
C GLY A 488 -12.57 20.90 23.11
N ILE A 489 -13.70 20.56 23.74
CA ILE A 489 -15.05 20.67 23.16
C ILE A 489 -15.31 22.11 22.69
N ASN A 490 -15.62 22.27 21.42
CA ASN A 490 -15.77 23.57 20.78
C ASN A 490 -16.79 23.50 19.63
N HIS A 491 -17.76 24.42 19.63
CA HIS A 491 -18.77 24.52 18.59
C HIS A 491 -18.25 24.90 17.20
N MET A 492 -16.97 25.31 17.10
CA MET A 492 -16.29 25.52 15.82
C MET A 492 -15.84 24.20 15.17
N TRP A 493 -15.78 23.11 15.93
CA TRP A 493 -15.39 21.77 15.49
C TRP A 493 -16.40 20.77 16.05
N THR A 494 -17.60 20.69 15.46
CA THR A 494 -18.76 20.08 16.13
C THR A 494 -18.61 18.59 16.44
N VAL A 495 -17.75 17.85 15.73
CA VAL A 495 -17.38 16.47 16.09
C VAL A 495 -16.71 16.38 17.47
N SER A 496 -16.09 17.46 17.99
CA SER A 496 -15.54 17.49 19.36
C SER A 496 -16.61 17.27 20.45
N ALA A 497 -17.89 17.47 20.15
CA ALA A 497 -18.99 17.16 21.08
C ALA A 497 -19.00 15.69 21.51
N PHE A 498 -18.53 14.77 20.66
CA PHE A 498 -18.50 13.34 20.98
C PHE A 498 -17.50 12.97 22.07
N GLN A 499 -16.64 13.88 22.52
CA GLN A 499 -15.87 13.69 23.75
C GLN A 499 -16.77 13.52 24.99
N GLN A 500 -18.02 13.99 24.93
CA GLN A 500 -19.03 13.84 25.99
C GLN A 500 -20.05 12.72 25.71
N HIS A 501 -19.91 12.01 24.59
CA HIS A 501 -20.81 10.91 24.27
C HIS A 501 -20.38 9.64 25.01
N GLN A 502 -21.34 8.84 25.48
CA GLN A 502 -21.05 7.66 26.31
C GLN A 502 -20.36 6.53 25.53
N ASN A 503 -20.58 6.45 24.22
CA ASN A 503 -20.02 5.40 23.38
C ASN A 503 -19.77 5.90 21.95
N THR A 504 -18.53 6.32 21.67
CA THR A 504 -18.12 6.78 20.34
C THR A 504 -16.90 6.03 19.82
N LEU A 505 -16.99 5.58 18.57
CA LEU A 505 -15.90 5.01 17.80
C LEU A 505 -15.44 5.97 16.72
N MET A 506 -14.15 6.28 16.69
CA MET A 506 -13.51 7.05 15.61
C MET A 506 -12.66 6.08 14.79
N ILE A 507 -13.08 5.81 13.54
CA ILE A 507 -12.36 4.88 12.66
C ILE A 507 -11.66 5.72 11.59
N CYS A 508 -10.33 5.66 11.59
CA CYS A 508 -9.50 6.46 10.71
C CYS A 508 -8.48 5.62 9.93
N ASP A 509 -8.07 6.12 8.76
CA ASP A 509 -6.86 5.65 8.10
C ASP A 509 -5.63 6.37 8.65
N GLU A 510 -4.45 5.89 8.29
CA GLU A 510 -3.18 6.47 8.74
C GLU A 510 -3.04 7.94 8.32
N ASP A 511 -3.49 8.29 7.12
CA ASP A 511 -3.40 9.67 6.58
C ASP A 511 -4.23 10.66 7.41
N ALA A 512 -5.38 10.26 7.93
CA ALA A 512 -6.17 11.09 8.84
C ALA A 512 -5.47 11.33 10.19
N THR A 513 -4.42 10.58 10.55
CA THR A 513 -3.72 10.74 11.84
C THR A 513 -2.52 11.69 11.80
N LEU A 514 -2.22 12.30 10.64
CA LEU A 514 -0.98 13.07 10.43
C LEU A 514 -0.77 14.25 11.40
N GLU A 515 -1.85 14.87 11.87
CA GLU A 515 -1.80 16.00 12.82
C GLU A 515 -1.89 15.58 14.29
N LEU A 516 -2.08 14.28 14.57
CA LEU A 516 -2.16 13.77 15.93
C LEU A 516 -0.77 13.65 16.57
N ARG A 517 -0.71 13.79 17.90
CA ARG A 517 0.52 13.49 18.64
C ARG A 517 0.84 12.01 18.49
N VAL A 518 2.12 11.72 18.30
CA VAL A 518 2.66 10.35 18.28
C VAL A 518 2.20 9.52 19.47
N LYS A 519 2.10 10.13 20.66
CA LYS A 519 1.62 9.45 21.89
C LYS A 519 0.16 9.00 21.76
N THR A 520 -0.70 9.81 21.16
CA THR A 520 -2.13 9.50 20.93
C THR A 520 -2.26 8.32 19.98
N VAL A 521 -1.57 8.39 18.83
CA VAL A 521 -1.58 7.31 17.83
C VAL A 521 -1.05 6.00 18.42
N LYS A 522 0.09 6.04 19.12
CA LYS A 522 0.67 4.85 19.77
C LYS A 522 -0.26 4.23 20.79
N TYR A 523 -0.92 5.05 21.61
CA TYR A 523 -1.86 4.55 22.62
C TYR A 523 -2.99 3.73 21.97
N PHE A 524 -3.68 4.28 20.96
CA PHE A 524 -4.77 3.56 20.30
C PHE A 524 -4.28 2.39 19.44
N LYS A 525 -3.11 2.49 18.80
CA LYS A 525 -2.49 1.35 18.11
C LYS A 525 -2.21 0.18 19.05
N CYS A 526 -1.73 0.44 20.27
CA CYS A 526 -1.54 -0.61 21.29
C CYS A 526 -2.84 -1.26 21.76
N LEU A 527 -3.99 -0.60 21.59
CA LEU A 527 -5.31 -1.15 21.91
C LEU A 527 -5.94 -1.91 20.74
N MET A 528 -5.31 -1.95 19.56
CA MET A 528 -5.92 -2.57 18.38
C MET A 528 -6.22 -4.04 18.56
N ASP A 529 -5.40 -4.82 19.26
CA ASP A 529 -5.70 -6.24 19.54
C ASP A 529 -6.99 -6.42 20.35
N VAL A 530 -7.36 -5.43 21.17
CA VAL A 530 -8.62 -5.41 21.91
C VAL A 530 -9.75 -4.97 20.97
N HIS A 531 -9.56 -3.90 20.21
CA HIS A 531 -10.60 -3.34 19.36
C HIS A 531 -10.90 -4.18 18.11
N MET A 532 -9.96 -4.99 17.62
CA MET A 532 -10.22 -5.93 16.54
C MET A 532 -11.23 -7.01 16.95
N LYS A 533 -11.34 -7.33 18.25
CA LYS A 533 -12.36 -8.25 18.76
C LYS A 533 -13.79 -7.72 18.61
N LEU A 534 -13.94 -6.41 18.42
CA LEU A 534 -15.23 -5.78 18.13
C LEU A 534 -15.80 -6.18 16.77
N ILE A 535 -15.00 -6.78 15.89
CA ILE A 535 -15.41 -7.22 14.56
C ILE A 535 -15.12 -8.71 14.29
N ASP A 536 -14.68 -9.44 15.33
CA ASP A 536 -14.46 -10.88 15.26
C ASP A 536 -15.78 -11.66 15.19
N GLY A 537 -15.74 -12.85 14.56
CA GLY A 537 -16.86 -13.79 14.51
C GLY A 537 -17.91 -13.50 13.43
N MET A 538 -17.54 -12.76 12.38
CA MET A 538 -18.37 -12.46 11.20
C MET A 538 -18.25 -13.48 10.06
#